data_AF-A0A950GBY4-F1
#
_entry.id   AF-A0A950GBY4-F1
#
_cell.length_a   1.000
_cell.length_b   1.000
_cell.length_c   1.000
_cell.angle_alpha   90.00
_cell.angle_beta   90.00
_cell.angle_gamma   90.00
#
_symmetry.space_group_name_H-M   'P 1'
#
loop_
_entity.id
_entity.type
_entity.pdbx_description
1 polymer ?
#
loop_
_entity_poly.entity_id
_entity_poly.type
_entity_poly.pdbx_seq_one_letter_code
_entity_poly.pdbx_strand_id
1 'polypeptide(L)'
;MSKFLSAGMPLVDIVRAVTATPAKILGRSDLADLAPGSTGDATVLRLQEGDFTFTDVVGDTLRGHKRFVLDSTVLGGRLWHEGLKEPV
;
A
#
# COMPACT_ATOMS: atom_id res chain seq x y z
N MET A 1 -0.79 -3.98 -4.87
CA MET A 1 -2.00 -3.77 -4.06
C MET A 1 -3.26 -3.58 -4.91
N SER A 2 -3.31 -2.61 -5.83
CA SER A 2 -4.52 -2.26 -6.60
C SER A 2 -5.18 -3.40 -7.38
N LYS A 3 -4.37 -4.29 -7.99
CA LYS A 3 -4.87 -5.50 -8.66
C LYS A 3 -5.65 -6.42 -7.71
N PHE A 4 -5.16 -6.64 -6.48
CA PHE A 4 -5.82 -7.47 -5.48
C PHE A 4 -7.11 -6.84 -4.97
N LEU A 5 -7.14 -5.51 -4.83
CA LEU A 5 -8.38 -4.78 -4.52
C LEU A 5 -9.44 -5.00 -5.61
N SER A 6 -9.02 -4.91 -6.88
CA SER A 6 -9.90 -5.14 -8.02
C SER A 6 -10.34 -6.61 -8.14
N ALA A 7 -9.52 -7.55 -7.65
CA ALA A 7 -9.83 -8.98 -7.59
C ALA A 7 -10.72 -9.37 -6.39
N GLY A 8 -11.17 -8.39 -5.59
CA GLY A 8 -12.12 -8.61 -4.48
C GLY A 8 -11.48 -8.92 -3.13
N MET A 9 -10.15 -8.82 -2.98
CA MET A 9 -9.51 -8.96 -1.68
C MET A 9 -9.88 -7.78 -0.76
N PRO A 10 -10.32 -8.03 0.49
CA PRO A 10 -10.66 -6.96 1.42
C PRO A 10 -9.49 -6.02 1.68
N LEU A 11 -9.77 -4.71 1.77
CA LEU A 11 -8.75 -3.67 2.00
C LEU A 11 -7.83 -3.98 3.19
N VAL A 12 -8.42 -4.40 4.31
CA VAL A 12 -7.69 -4.74 5.54
C VAL A 12 -6.73 -5.91 5.30
N ASP A 13 -7.15 -6.90 4.52
CA ASP A 13 -6.31 -8.06 4.22
C ASP A 13 -5.16 -7.69 3.29
N ILE A 14 -5.40 -6.79 2.33
CA ILE A 14 -4.34 -6.26 1.45
C ILE A 14 -3.28 -5.54 2.28
N VAL A 15 -3.70 -4.63 3.18
CA VAL A 15 -2.77 -3.89 4.05
C VAL A 15 -1.98 -4.86 4.92
N ARG A 16 -2.64 -5.83 5.56
CA ARG A 16 -1.99 -6.87 6.37
C ARG A 16 -0.96 -7.67 5.57
N ALA A 17 -1.31 -8.06 4.34
CA ALA A 17 -0.46 -8.86 3.46
C ALA A 17 0.83 -8.14 3.05
N VAL A 18 0.84 -6.81 3.03
CA VAL A 18 2.02 -6.00 2.67
C VAL A 18 2.71 -5.34 3.87
N THR A 19 2.25 -5.60 5.10
CA THR A 19 2.82 -5.02 6.34
C THR A 19 3.10 -6.10 7.39
N ALA A 20 2.10 -6.44 8.20
CA ALA A 20 2.25 -7.32 9.36
C ALA A 20 2.65 -8.75 8.98
N THR A 21 2.14 -9.28 7.85
CA THR A 21 2.47 -10.63 7.39
C THR A 21 3.97 -10.78 7.07
N PRO A 22 4.58 -9.96 6.18
CA PRO A 22 6.01 -10.07 5.92
C PRO A 22 6.87 -9.71 7.14
N ALA A 23 6.49 -8.73 7.96
CA ALA A 23 7.22 -8.40 9.20
C ALA A 23 7.30 -9.61 10.15
N LYS A 24 6.18 -10.32 10.33
CA LYS A 24 6.12 -11.57 11.10
C LYS A 24 7.00 -12.67 10.51
N ILE A 25 6.93 -12.89 9.20
CA ILE A 25 7.72 -13.93 8.50
C ILE A 25 9.22 -13.67 8.64
N LEU A 26 9.63 -12.39 8.59
CA LEU A 26 11.02 -11.97 8.69
C LEU A 26 11.52 -11.84 10.14
N GLY A 27 10.68 -12.08 11.15
CA GLY A 27 11.04 -11.91 12.55
C GLY A 27 11.35 -10.46 12.94
N ARG A 28 10.79 -9.48 12.22
CA ARG A 28 10.98 -8.04 12.43
C ARG A 28 9.83 -7.44 13.21
N SER A 29 9.78 -7.73 14.52
CA SER A 29 8.73 -7.23 15.42
C SER A 29 8.74 -5.72 15.63
N ASP A 30 9.78 -5.03 15.18
CA ASP A 30 9.92 -3.57 15.18
C ASP A 30 9.22 -2.90 13.99
N LEU A 31 8.89 -3.66 12.94
CA LEU A 31 8.20 -3.19 11.73
C LEU A 31 6.68 -3.45 11.76
N ALA A 32 5.95 -2.75 10.90
CA ALA A 32 4.52 -2.95 10.64
C ALA A 32 3.60 -2.75 11.87
N ASP A 33 4.01 -1.90 12.80
CA ASP A 33 3.24 -1.45 13.95
C ASP A 33 3.39 0.07 14.11
N LEU A 34 2.31 0.73 14.54
CA LEU A 34 2.25 2.17 14.84
C LEU A 34 2.28 2.45 16.35
N ALA A 35 2.51 1.42 17.17
CA ALA A 35 2.68 1.54 18.61
C ALA A 35 4.00 2.26 18.98
N PRO A 36 4.07 2.89 20.17
CA PRO A 36 5.33 3.41 20.69
C PRO A 36 6.41 2.32 20.78
N GLY A 37 7.61 2.62 20.28
CA GLY A 37 8.76 1.71 20.26
C GLY A 37 9.01 1.02 18.91
N SER A 38 8.08 1.13 17.96
CA SER A 38 8.29 0.73 16.55
C SER A 38 9.20 1.70 15.81
N THR A 39 9.62 1.36 14.59
CA THR A 39 10.58 2.16 13.81
C THR A 39 10.13 3.57 13.47
N GLY A 40 8.82 3.88 13.57
CA GLY A 40 8.28 5.18 13.18
C GLY A 40 8.13 5.34 11.67
N ASP A 41 7.97 4.21 10.96
CA ASP A 41 7.74 4.18 9.51
C ASP A 41 6.23 4.15 9.21
N ALA A 42 5.79 4.96 8.25
CA ALA A 42 4.40 4.97 7.80
C ALA A 42 4.31 5.30 6.30
N THR A 43 3.35 4.69 5.61
CA THR A 43 3.02 5.01 4.22
C THR A 43 1.56 5.45 4.16
N VAL A 44 1.34 6.68 3.69
CA VAL A 44 0.00 7.23 3.46
C VAL A 44 -0.36 6.98 2.00
N LEU A 45 -1.47 6.28 1.80
CA LEU A 45 -1.99 5.92 0.49
C LEU A 45 -3.39 6.51 0.31
N ARG A 46 -3.69 6.91 -0.92
CA ARG A 46 -5.02 7.33 -1.35
C ARG A 46 -5.63 6.27 -2.24
N LEU A 47 -6.94 6.03 -2.12
CA LEU A 47 -7.70 5.32 -3.13
C LEU A 47 -8.21 6.33 -4.17
N GLN A 48 -7.65 6.26 -5.37
CA GLN A 48 -8.08 7.05 -6.51
C GLN A 48 -9.16 6.27 -7.27
N GLU A 49 -10.32 6.90 -7.46
CA GLU A 49 -11.38 6.41 -8.35
C GLU A 49 -10.99 6.66 -9.82
N GLY A 50 -11.39 5.76 -10.72
CA GLY A 50 -11.13 5.87 -12.16
C GLY A 50 -11.06 4.51 -12.84
N ASP A 51 -11.02 4.49 -14.17
CA ASP A 51 -10.96 3.22 -14.92
C ASP A 51 -9.52 2.78 -15.14
N PHE A 52 -9.15 1.65 -14.56
CA PHE A 52 -7.81 1.08 -14.63
C PHE A 52 -7.84 -0.35 -15.16
N THR A 53 -6.87 -0.69 -16.00
CA THR A 53 -6.63 -2.07 -16.46
C THR A 53 -5.36 -2.59 -15.83
N PHE A 54 -5.45 -3.72 -15.13
CA PHE A 54 -4.33 -4.41 -14.51
C PHE A 54 -4.00 -5.68 -15.29
N THR A 55 -2.88 -5.69 -16.00
CA THR A 55 -2.37 -6.88 -16.71
C THR A 55 -1.43 -7.68 -15.82
N ASP A 56 -1.53 -9.01 -15.81
CA ASP A 56 -0.60 -9.89 -15.12
C ASP A 56 0.56 -10.40 -15.99
N VAL A 57 1.36 -11.31 -15.43
CA VAL A 57 2.57 -11.82 -16.08
C VAL A 57 2.29 -12.82 -17.19
N VAL A 58 1.07 -13.39 -17.25
CA VAL A 58 0.65 -14.31 -18.32
C VAL A 58 -0.18 -13.59 -19.39
N GLY A 59 -0.53 -12.32 -19.17
CA GLY A 59 -1.22 -11.46 -20.13
C GLY A 59 -2.71 -11.27 -19.83
N ASP A 60 -3.23 -11.89 -18.76
CA ASP A 60 -4.62 -11.73 -18.37
C ASP A 60 -4.85 -10.31 -17.83
N THR A 61 -6.02 -9.76 -18.14
CA THR A 61 -6.38 -8.39 -17.77
C THR A 61 -7.57 -8.36 -16.83
N LEU A 62 -7.48 -7.48 -15.84
CA LEU A 62 -8.55 -7.19 -14.89
C LEU A 62 -8.86 -5.70 -14.91
N ARG A 63 -10.12 -5.34 -15.15
CA ARG A 63 -10.59 -3.96 -15.01
C ARG A 63 -10.96 -3.68 -13.55
N GLY A 64 -10.60 -2.51 -13.05
CA GLY A 64 -10.97 -2.04 -11.73
C GLY A 64 -11.25 -0.54 -11.72
N HIS A 65 -12.11 -0.12 -10.81
CA HIS A 65 -12.55 1.28 -10.70
C HIS A 65 -11.77 2.09 -9.64
N LYS A 66 -10.81 1.45 -8.97
CA LYS A 66 -9.97 2.07 -7.92
C LYS A 66 -8.53 1.62 -8.02
N ARG A 67 -7.60 2.50 -7.66
CA ARG A 67 -6.19 2.14 -7.42
C ARG A 67 -5.63 2.84 -6.18
N PHE A 68 -4.66 2.20 -5.52
CA PHE A 68 -3.83 2.89 -4.54
C PHE A 68 -2.84 3.82 -5.24
N VAL A 69 -2.70 5.02 -4.70
CA VAL A 69 -1.70 6.03 -5.09
C VAL A 69 -0.95 6.44 -3.84
N LEU A 70 0.38 6.61 -3.97
CA LEU A 70 1.21 7.09 -2.88
C LEU A 70 0.95 8.58 -2.64
N ASP A 71 0.62 8.92 -1.40
CA ASP A 71 0.47 10.31 -0.96
C ASP A 71 1.71 10.79 -0.21
N SER A 72 2.23 10.01 0.73
CA SER A 72 3.48 10.32 1.43
C SER A 72 4.08 9.10 2.14
N THR A 73 5.37 9.18 2.44
CA THR A 73 6.09 8.19 3.26
C THR A 73 6.87 8.89 4.36
N VAL A 74 6.73 8.38 5.58
CA VAL A 74 7.52 8.73 6.75
C VAL A 74 8.44 7.56 7.04
N LEU A 75 9.73 7.85 7.27
CA LEU A 75 10.71 6.87 7.73
C LEU A 75 11.39 7.41 8.99
N GLY A 76 11.45 6.61 10.06
CA GLY A 76 12.09 7.02 11.31
C GLY A 76 11.51 8.31 11.91
N GLY A 77 10.21 8.54 11.76
CA GLY A 77 9.54 9.76 12.21
C GLY A 77 9.81 11.02 11.38
N ARG A 78 10.45 10.89 10.21
CA ARG A 78 10.72 12.01 9.29
C ARG A 78 10.00 11.81 7.97
N LEU A 79 9.40 12.89 7.45
CA LEU A 79 8.86 12.89 6.09
C LEU A 79 10.02 12.62 5.11
N TRP A 80 9.93 11.48 4.42
CA TRP A 80 10.96 11.02 3.49
C TRP A 80 10.59 11.33 2.05
N HIS A 81 9.30 11.17 1.70
CA HIS A 81 8.80 11.45 0.36
C HIS A 81 7.37 11.99 0.41
N GLU A 82 7.12 13.00 -0.42
CA GLU A 82 5.79 13.45 -0.78
C GLU A 82 5.47 12.89 -2.16
N GLY A 83 4.31 12.24 -2.28
CA GLY A 83 3.79 11.73 -3.53
C GLY A 83 3.55 12.86 -4.54
N LEU A 84 3.43 12.47 -5.81
CA LEU A 84 3.16 13.42 -6.90
C LEU A 84 1.84 14.15 -6.60
N LYS A 85 1.91 15.48 -6.50
CA LYS A 85 0.72 16.33 -6.47
C LYS A 85 0.05 16.22 -7.83
N GLU A 86 -1.23 15.85 -7.85
CA GLU A 86 -2.05 15.97 -9.06
C GLU A 86 -1.95 17.44 -9.54
N PRO A 87 -1.74 17.70 -10.83
CA PRO A 87 -1.79 19.06 -11.34
C PRO A 87 -3.17 19.65 -11.02
N VAL A 88 -3.16 20.86 -10.43
CA VAL A 88 -4.38 21.66 -10.16
C VAL A 88 -5.02 22.06 -11.47
#